data_AF-V5GE91-F1
#
_entry.id   AF-V5GE91-F1
#
_cell.length_a   1.000
_cell.length_b   1.000
_cell.length_c   1.000
_cell.angle_alpha   90.00
_cell.angle_beta   90.00
_cell.angle_gamma   90.00
#
_symmetry.space_group_name_H-M   'P 1'
#
loop_
_entity.id
_entity.type
_entity.pdbx_description
1 polymer ?
#
loop_
_entity_poly.entity_id
_entity_poly.type
_entity_poly.pdbx_seq_one_letter_code
_entity_poly.pdbx_strand_id
1 'polypeptide(L)'
;MINPKITTNTAMAYEKKFENVALKEYKQLVDPKLEIVKVGVIISLQQPWLRCSPDAILVYGNGFWQKRLIEIKCPYTCRNIPIWDRNLRKSNVVYIKADENGLYLSTT
;
A
#
# COMPACT_ATOMS: atom_id res chain seq x y z
N MET A 1 -20.18 13.70 -21.63
CA MET A 1 -19.53 13.90 -20.32
C MET A 1 -19.94 12.75 -19.43
N ILE A 2 -19.02 11.85 -19.06
CA ILE A 2 -19.34 10.73 -18.16
C ILE A 2 -19.40 11.32 -16.76
N ASN A 3 -20.53 11.19 -16.08
CA ASN A 3 -20.70 11.62 -14.69
C ASN A 3 -20.72 10.37 -13.80
N PRO A 4 -19.55 9.87 -13.35
CA PRO A 4 -19.49 8.63 -12.59
C PRO A 4 -20.16 8.83 -11.23
N LYS A 5 -21.05 7.90 -10.86
CA LYS A 5 -21.69 7.90 -9.55
C LYS A 5 -20.66 7.51 -8.50
N ILE A 6 -20.29 8.46 -7.64
CA ILE A 6 -19.38 8.20 -6.53
C ILE A 6 -20.10 7.31 -5.52
N THR A 7 -19.60 6.10 -5.32
CA THR A 7 -20.02 5.22 -4.22
C THR A 7 -19.00 5.32 -3.10
N THR A 8 -19.47 5.50 -1.88
CA THR A 8 -18.63 5.46 -0.68
C THR A 8 -19.20 4.43 0.29
N ASN A 9 -18.32 3.69 0.94
CA ASN A 9 -18.68 2.75 2.00
C ASN A 9 -17.71 2.90 3.18
N THR A 10 -18.01 2.22 4.28
CA THR A 10 -17.20 2.26 5.51
C THR A 10 -15.78 1.78 5.30
N ALA A 11 -15.57 0.78 4.42
CA ALA A 11 -14.24 0.26 4.12
C ALA A 11 -13.36 1.29 3.39
N MET A 12 -13.90 1.96 2.36
CA MET A 12 -13.21 3.04 1.65
C MET A 12 -12.92 4.23 2.55
N ALA A 13 -13.85 4.60 3.43
CA ALA A 13 -13.63 5.68 4.39
C ALA A 13 -12.53 5.34 5.40
N TYR A 14 -12.47 4.08 5.83
CA TYR A 14 -11.42 3.58 6.71
C TYR A 14 -10.05 3.62 6.02
N GLU A 15 -9.95 3.11 4.79
CA GLU A 15 -8.70 3.13 4.01
C GLU A 15 -8.18 4.56 3.83
N LYS A 16 -9.03 5.49 3.36
CA LYS A 16 -8.67 6.90 3.20
C LYS A 16 -8.18 7.54 4.50
N LYS A 17 -8.73 7.14 5.65
CA LYS A 17 -8.34 7.66 6.96
C LYS A 17 -6.95 7.15 7.38
N PHE A 18 -6.62 5.89 7.09
CA PHE A 18 -5.46 5.22 7.67
C PHE A 18 -4.28 5.02 6.71
N GLU A 19 -4.47 5.16 5.40
CA GLU A 19 -3.41 4.99 4.40
C GLU A 19 -2.17 5.85 4.71
N ASN A 20 -2.36 7.15 4.94
CA ASN A 20 -1.27 8.07 5.29
C ASN A 20 -0.62 7.76 6.65
N VAL A 21 -1.38 7.18 7.58
CA VAL A 21 -0.83 6.76 8.89
C VAL A 21 0.08 5.57 8.68
N ALA A 22 -0.39 4.54 7.98
CA ALA A 22 0.39 3.35 7.65
C ALA A 22 1.66 3.68 6.85
N LEU A 23 1.59 4.62 5.91
CA LEU A 23 2.75 5.07 5.13
C LEU A 23 3.84 5.70 6.01
N LYS A 24 3.42 6.56 6.95
CA LYS A 24 4.34 7.22 7.89
C LYS A 24 4.97 6.22 8.84
N GLU A 25 4.18 5.31 9.41
CA GLU A 25 4.67 4.24 10.28
C GLU A 25 5.67 3.34 9.55
N TYR A 26 5.35 2.92 8.31
CA TYR A 26 6.25 2.11 7.50
C TYR A 26 7.59 2.82 7.25
N LYS A 27 7.58 4.11 6.90
CA LYS A 27 8.81 4.90 6.74
C LYS A 27 9.64 4.87 8.03
N GLN A 28 9.02 5.12 9.19
CA GLN A 28 9.74 5.14 10.47
C GLN A 28 10.35 3.78 10.82
N LEU A 29 9.67 2.69 10.49
CA LEU A 29 10.15 1.33 10.74
C LEU A 29 11.30 0.90 9.82
N VAL A 30 11.30 1.35 8.57
CA VAL A 30 12.30 0.91 7.58
C VAL A 30 13.55 1.78 7.59
N ASP A 31 13.40 3.08 7.35
CA ASP A 31 14.48 4.07 7.49
C ASP A 31 13.86 5.48 7.51
N PRO A 32 13.96 6.21 8.64
CA PRO A 32 13.46 7.58 8.76
C PRO A 32 14.05 8.58 7.75
N LYS A 33 15.22 8.28 7.15
CA LYS A 33 15.89 9.12 6.14
C LYS A 33 15.29 8.99 4.74
N LEU A 34 14.45 7.98 4.49
CA LEU A 34 13.75 7.84 3.22
C LEU A 34 12.77 9.00 3.01
N GLU A 35 12.70 9.52 1.79
CA GLU A 35 11.71 10.52 1.40
C GLU A 35 10.50 9.84 0.77
N ILE A 36 9.31 10.30 1.14
CA ILE A 36 8.05 9.86 0.56
C ILE A 36 7.72 10.78 -0.61
N VAL A 37 7.71 10.22 -1.81
CA VAL A 37 7.27 10.92 -3.03
C VAL A 37 5.87 10.46 -3.37
N LYS A 38 4.91 11.38 -3.28
CA LYS A 38 3.56 11.17 -3.81
C LYS A 38 3.48 11.65 -5.25
N VAL A 39 2.88 10.84 -6.10
CA VAL A 39 2.75 11.10 -7.52
C VAL A 39 1.27 11.01 -7.91
N GLY A 40 0.90 11.72 -8.96
CA GLY A 40 -0.39 11.52 -9.62
C GLY A 40 -0.32 10.32 -10.57
N VAL A 41 -1.05 10.43 -11.68
CA VAL A 41 -1.02 9.42 -12.74
C VAL A 41 0.33 9.43 -13.45
N ILE A 42 0.99 8.27 -13.51
CA ILE A 42 2.17 8.01 -14.32
C ILE A 42 1.72 7.27 -15.59
N ILE A 43 2.18 7.73 -16.75
CA ILE A 43 1.87 7.14 -18.06
C ILE A 43 3.14 6.50 -18.63
N SER A 44 3.03 5.26 -19.12
CA SER A 44 4.14 4.59 -19.78
C SER A 44 4.43 5.25 -21.13
N LEU A 45 5.66 5.70 -21.38
CA LEU A 45 6.04 6.35 -22.64
C LEU A 45 6.00 5.38 -23.84
N GLN A 46 6.33 4.11 -23.60
CA GLN A 46 6.32 3.06 -24.62
C GLN A 46 4.91 2.52 -24.92
N GLN A 47 4.01 2.57 -23.93
CA GLN A 47 2.65 2.07 -24.02
C GLN A 47 1.71 3.11 -23.40
N PRO A 48 1.36 4.20 -24.12
CA PRO A 48 0.65 5.33 -23.54
C PRO A 48 -0.75 5.02 -22.97
N TRP A 49 -1.32 3.87 -23.33
CA TRP A 49 -2.56 3.36 -22.75
C TRP A 49 -2.37 2.72 -21.36
N LEU A 50 -1.14 2.35 -20.99
CA LEU A 50 -0.79 1.83 -19.68
C LEU A 50 -0.44 2.99 -18.73
N ARG A 51 -1.15 3.05 -17.62
CA ARG A 51 -0.97 4.06 -16.58
C ARG A 51 -1.18 3.48 -15.20
N CYS A 52 -0.52 4.04 -14.20
CA CYS A 52 -0.71 3.71 -12.79
C CYS A 52 -0.69 4.97 -11.92
N SER A 53 -1.11 4.85 -10.67
CA SER A 53 -1.05 5.91 -9.67
C SER A 53 -0.71 5.25 -8.33
N PRO A 54 0.58 4.93 -8.10
CA PRO A 54 0.98 4.23 -6.88
C PRO A 54 0.75 5.11 -5.64
N ASP A 55 0.52 4.48 -4.48
CA ASP A 55 0.25 5.20 -3.24
C ASP A 55 1.45 6.08 -2.83
N ALA A 56 2.66 5.54 -2.96
CA ALA A 56 3.90 6.29 -2.79
C ALA A 56 5.11 5.62 -3.46
N ILE A 57 6.18 6.41 -3.60
CA ILE A 57 7.53 5.94 -3.93
C ILE A 57 8.46 6.38 -2.79
N LEU A 58 9.26 5.48 -2.25
CA LEU A 58 10.33 5.83 -1.31
C LEU A 58 11.66 5.97 -2.03
N VAL A 59 12.40 7.03 -1.71
CA VAL A 59 13.72 7.33 -2.29
C VAL A 59 14.76 7.66 -1.21
N TYR A 60 16.03 7.30 -1.46
CA TYR A 60 17.17 7.68 -0.63
C TYR A 60 17.86 8.94 -1.20
N GLY A 61 17.75 10.06 -0.48
CA GLY A 61 18.31 11.35 -0.91
C GLY A 61 17.87 11.76 -2.31
N ASN A 62 18.68 12.56 -3.00
CA ASN A 62 18.40 13.05 -4.36
C ASN A 62 18.54 11.96 -5.45
N GLY A 63 18.72 10.69 -5.08
CA GLY A 63 19.08 9.60 -5.97
C GLY A 63 17.89 8.77 -6.44
N PHE A 64 17.63 8.79 -7.75
CA PHE A 64 16.58 7.98 -8.39
C PHE A 64 16.88 6.46 -8.47
N TRP A 65 18.02 5.98 -7.95
CA TRP A 65 18.52 4.63 -8.16
C TRP A 65 18.09 3.60 -7.10
N GLN A 66 17.56 4.05 -5.95
CA GLN A 66 17.04 3.18 -4.90
C GLN A 66 15.57 3.51 -4.61
N LYS A 67 14.70 3.15 -5.56
CA LYS A 67 13.26 3.37 -5.46
C LYS A 67 12.57 2.13 -4.93
N ARG A 68 11.67 2.31 -3.96
CA ARG A 68 10.72 1.28 -3.55
C ARG A 68 9.31 1.77 -3.84
N LEU A 69 8.56 1.00 -4.64
CA LEU A 69 7.14 1.25 -4.83
C LEU A 69 6.39 0.80 -3.57
N ILE A 70 5.45 1.61 -3.12
CA ILE A 70 4.63 1.31 -1.95
C ILE A 70 3.17 1.22 -2.40
N GLU A 71 2.53 0.13 -1.98
CA GLU A 71 1.09 -0.12 -2.08
C GLU A 71 0.60 -0.44 -0.66
N ILE A 72 -0.37 0.32 -0.17
CA ILE A 72 -0.92 0.21 1.17
C ILE A 72 -2.31 -0.40 1.08
N LYS A 73 -2.61 -1.28 2.03
CA LYS A 73 -3.94 -1.83 2.24
C LYS A 73 -4.32 -1.72 3.70
N CYS A 74 -5.49 -1.15 3.97
CA CYS A 74 -6.05 -1.02 5.31
C CYS A 74 -7.38 -1.78 5.40
N PRO A 75 -7.36 -3.11 5.58
CA PRO A 75 -8.56 -3.94 5.55
C PRO A 75 -9.51 -3.61 6.71
N TYR A 76 -10.70 -3.07 6.40
CA TYR A 76 -11.72 -2.71 7.38
C TYR A 76 -12.22 -3.89 8.22
N THR A 77 -12.17 -5.10 7.66
CA THR A 77 -12.46 -6.35 8.38
C THR A 77 -11.50 -6.59 9.54
N CYS A 78 -10.27 -6.05 9.46
CA CYS A 78 -9.25 -6.12 10.50
C CYS A 78 -9.14 -4.83 11.34
N ARG A 79 -10.16 -3.97 11.38
CA ARG A 79 -10.06 -2.69 12.11
C ARG A 79 -9.84 -2.82 13.64
N ASN A 80 -10.24 -3.95 14.21
CA ASN A 80 -10.17 -4.24 15.66
C ASN A 80 -9.35 -5.49 15.97
N ILE A 81 -8.75 -6.13 14.96
CA ILE A 81 -7.98 -7.36 15.09
C ILE A 81 -6.70 -7.22 14.25
N PRO A 82 -5.58 -7.86 14.60
CA PRO A 82 -4.37 -7.76 13.80
C PRO A 82 -4.59 -8.35 12.40
N ILE A 83 -3.90 -7.80 11.39
CA ILE A 83 -3.89 -8.39 10.04
C ILE A 83 -3.24 -9.78 10.09
N TRP A 84 -2.13 -9.90 10.82
CA TRP A 84 -1.43 -11.15 11.09
C TRP A 84 -1.44 -11.45 12.60
N ASP A 85 -2.11 -12.53 12.98
CA ASP A 85 -2.07 -13.05 14.34
C ASP A 85 -0.77 -13.83 14.57
N ARG A 86 0.13 -13.27 15.37
CA ARG A 86 1.44 -13.87 15.68
C ARG A 86 1.32 -15.13 16.54
N ASN A 87 0.31 -15.20 17.41
CA ASN A 87 0.14 -16.33 18.34
C ASN A 87 -0.41 -17.54 17.59
N LEU A 88 -1.40 -17.32 16.72
CA LEU A 88 -2.02 -18.37 15.91
C LEU A 88 -1.29 -18.65 14.60
N ARG A 89 -0.24 -17.86 14.28
CA ARG A 89 0.47 -17.85 12.98
C ARG A 89 -0.51 -17.86 11.80
N LYS A 90 -1.52 -17.01 11.88
CA LYS A 90 -2.66 -16.99 10.95
C LYS A 90 -2.92 -15.59 10.43
N SER A 91 -3.22 -15.50 9.13
CA SER A 91 -3.67 -14.28 8.50
C SER A 91 -5.19 -14.11 8.65
N ASN A 92 -5.63 -12.89 8.99
CA ASN A 92 -7.04 -12.49 8.96
C ASN A 92 -7.47 -11.92 7.60
N VAL A 93 -6.58 -11.96 6.60
CA VAL A 93 -6.84 -11.63 5.20
C VAL A 93 -6.41 -12.76 4.26
N VAL A 94 -7.12 -12.96 3.16
CA VAL A 94 -6.89 -14.09 2.24
C VAL A 94 -5.60 -13.99 1.42
N TYR A 95 -5.08 -12.78 1.25
CA TYR A 95 -3.96 -12.48 0.36
C TYR A 95 -2.61 -12.38 1.08
N ILE A 96 -2.54 -12.57 2.40
CA ILE A 96 -1.27 -12.66 3.14
C ILE A 96 -1.08 -14.10 3.61
N LYS A 97 0.05 -14.69 3.25
CA LYS A 97 0.49 -16.03 3.67
C LYS A 97 1.88 -15.95 4.29
N ALA A 98 2.32 -17.04 4.90
CA ALA A 98 3.63 -17.15 5.52
C ALA A 98 4.34 -18.44 5.06
N ASP A 99 5.64 -18.34 4.82
CA ASP A 99 6.54 -19.46 4.59
C ASP A 99 7.76 -19.36 5.52
N GLU A 100 8.84 -20.08 5.20
CA GLU A 100 10.12 -20.04 5.92
C GLU A 100 10.85 -18.69 5.80
N ASN A 101 10.57 -17.91 4.77
CA ASN A 101 11.20 -16.61 4.49
C ASN A 101 10.40 -15.43 5.02
N GLY A 102 9.16 -15.65 5.46
CA GLY A 102 8.34 -14.66 6.15
C GLY A 102 6.96 -14.49 5.53
N LEU A 103 6.41 -13.28 5.65
CA LEU A 103 5.09 -12.96 5.10
C LEU A 103 5.21 -12.57 3.63
N TYR A 104 4.32 -13.12 2.80
CA TYR A 104 4.24 -12.79 1.38
C TYR A 104 2.80 -12.56 0.92
N LEU A 105 2.66 -11.79 -0.16
CA LEU A 105 1.39 -11.60 -0.84
C LEU A 105 1.11 -12.80 -1.74
N SER A 106 0.00 -13.51 -1.49
CA SER A 106 -0.46 -14.60 -2.34
C SER A 106 -1.37 -14.04 -3.43
N THR A 107 -0.99 -14.26 -4.68
CA THR A 107 -1.93 -14.21 -5.81
C THR A 107 -2.72 -15.51 -5.78
N THR A 108 -4.01 -15.47 -5.45
CA THR A 108 -4.93 -16.62 -5.58
C THR A 108 -4.97 -17.13 -7.01
#